data_AF-A0A8I0BQ68-F1
#
_entry.id   AF-A0A8I0BQ68-F1
#
_cell.length_a   1.000
_cell.length_b   1.000
_cell.length_c   1.000
_cell.angle_alpha   90.00
_cell.angle_beta   90.00
_cell.angle_gamma   90.00
#
_symmetry.space_group_name_H-M   'P 1'
#
loop_
_entity.id
_entity.type
_entity.pdbx_description
1 polymer ?
#
loop_
_entity_poly.entity_id
_entity_poly.type
_entity_poly.pdbx_seq_one_letter_code
_entity_poly.pdbx_strand_id
1 'polypeptide(L)' 'MGMDDRDGVIWLDGEWVDWREAKVHVLTHTLHYGMGVFEGTRAYETSDGPAIFRLQDHTDRLFRSAHILNMKI' A
#
# COMPACT_ATOMS: atom_id res chain seq x y z
N MET A 1 -20.01 -8.31 1.40
CA MET A 1 -18.75 -8.78 0.79
C MET A 1 -17.63 -7.96 1.42
N GLY A 2 -16.66 -8.61 2.06
CA GLY A 2 -15.55 -7.93 2.75
C GLY A 2 -14.46 -7.47 1.78
N MET A 3 -13.47 -6.74 2.30
CA MET A 3 -12.25 -6.42 1.56
C MET A 3 -11.19 -7.52 1.67
N ASP A 4 -11.40 -8.50 2.53
CA ASP A 4 -10.49 -9.60 2.90
C ASP A 4 -10.66 -10.87 2.04
N ASP A 5 -11.87 -11.16 1.58
CA ASP A 5 -12.18 -12.35 0.78
C ASP A 5 -12.35 -12.00 -0.72
N ARG A 6 -11.24 -11.95 -1.45
CA ARG A 6 -11.17 -11.66 -2.90
C ARG A 6 -10.11 -12.52 -3.58
N ASP A 7 -10.25 -12.69 -4.89
CA ASP A 7 -9.20 -13.26 -5.73
C ASP A 7 -8.23 -12.18 -6.19
N GLY A 8 -6.97 -12.56 -6.43
CA GLY A 8 -5.88 -11.65 -6.80
C GLY A 8 -4.71 -11.74 -5.84
N VAL A 9 -3.77 -10.81 -6.00
CA VAL A 9 -2.54 -10.75 -5.20
C VAL A 9 -2.35 -9.37 -4.58
N ILE A 10 -1.66 -9.33 -3.44
CA ILE A 10 -1.22 -8.11 -2.75
C ILE A 10 0.31 -8.16 -2.66
N TRP A 11 0.97 -7.02 -2.87
CA TRP A 11 2.40 -6.90 -2.61
C TRP A 11 2.62 -6.61 -1.12
N LEU A 12 3.33 -7.49 -0.43
CA LEU A 12 3.59 -7.42 1.01
C LEU A 12 5.05 -7.81 1.27
N ASP A 13 5.81 -6.92 1.91
CA ASP A 13 7.18 -7.12 2.37
C ASP A 13 8.15 -7.71 1.32
N GLY A 14 8.02 -7.29 0.07
CA GLY A 14 8.91 -7.71 -1.03
C GLY A 14 8.32 -8.80 -1.93
N GLU A 15 7.19 -9.41 -1.56
CA GLU A 15 6.64 -10.58 -2.23
C GLU A 15 5.18 -10.37 -2.67
N TRP A 16 4.76 -11.08 -3.72
CA TRP A 16 3.36 -11.18 -4.10
C TRP A 16 2.72 -12.32 -3.32
N VAL A 17 1.73 -12.00 -2.49
CA VAL A 17 0.96 -12.99 -1.72
C VAL A 17 -0.47 -13.05 -2.23
N ASP A 18 -1.11 -14.21 -2.09
CA ASP A 18 -2.54 -14.33 -2.34
C ASP A 18 -3.32 -13.33 -1.48
N TRP A 19 -4.35 -12.70 -2.03
CA TRP A 19 -5.11 -11.63 -1.37
C TRP A 19 -5.55 -12.00 0.05
N ARG A 20 -5.98 -13.26 0.25
CA ARG A 20 -6.45 -13.79 1.54
C ARG A 20 -5.33 -14.03 2.56
N GLU A 21 -4.07 -14.06 2.12
CA GLU A 21 -2.90 -14.30 2.96
C GLU A 21 -2.16 -13.02 3.36
N ALA A 22 -2.56 -11.85 2.83
CA ALA A 22 -2.07 -10.54 3.28
C ALA A 22 -2.64 -10.18 4.67
N LYS A 23 -2.16 -10.88 5.71
CA LYS A 23 -2.62 -10.76 7.10
C LYS A 23 -1.55 -10.12 7.98
N VAL A 24 -2.00 -9.43 9.03
CA VAL A 24 -1.16 -8.97 10.14
C VAL A 24 -1.77 -9.45 11.47
N HIS A 25 -0.96 -9.57 12.52
CA HIS A 25 -1.48 -9.98 13.83
C HIS A 25 -2.34 -8.87 14.45
N VAL A 26 -3.35 -9.23 15.26
CA VAL A 26 -4.24 -8.26 15.94
C VAL A 26 -3.49 -7.31 16.88
N LEU A 27 -2.27 -7.65 17.29
CA LEU A 27 -1.40 -6.81 18.13
C LEU A 27 -0.40 -5.94 17.34
N THR A 28 -0.66 -5.71 16.04
CA THR A 28 0.20 -4.85 15.21
C THR A 28 0.22 -3.42 15.73
N HIS A 29 1.41 -2.87 15.98
CA HIS A 29 1.59 -1.55 16.62
C HIS A 29 0.79 -0.44 15.93
N THR A 30 0.84 -0.34 14.59
CA THR A 30 0.10 0.67 13.82
C THR A 30 -1.42 0.59 14.03
N LEU A 31 -1.97 -0.60 14.28
CA LEU A 31 -3.41 -0.76 14.55
C LEU A 31 -3.81 -0.18 15.91
N HIS A 32 -2.94 -0.26 16.92
CA HIS A 32 -3.23 0.23 18.27
C HIS A 32 -2.84 1.68 18.49
N TYR A 33 -1.78 2.15 17.82
CA TYR A 33 -1.15 3.44 18.10
C TYR A 33 -1.14 4.39 16.90
N GLY A 34 -1.72 4.01 15.76
CA GLY A 34 -1.91 4.88 14.60
C GLY A 34 -0.65 5.31 13.85
N MET A 35 0.54 4.86 14.28
CA MET A 35 1.80 5.21 13.63
C MET A 35 2.00 4.40 12.34
N GLY A 36 1.61 4.98 11.20
CA GLY A 36 1.80 4.43 9.87
C GLY A 36 1.54 5.49 8.81
N VAL A 37 2.03 5.25 7.59
CA VAL A 37 1.82 6.13 6.43
C VAL A 37 1.24 5.32 5.29
N PHE A 38 0.40 5.95 4.47
CA PHE A 38 -0.19 5.33 3.28
C PHE A 38 -0.32 6.34 2.16
N GLU A 39 -0.54 5.84 0.95
CA GLU A 39 -0.80 6.65 -0.24
C GLU A 39 -2.07 6.21 -0.96
N GLY A 40 -2.63 7.13 -1.74
CA GLY A 40 -3.75 6.85 -2.63
C GLY A 40 -3.36 7.16 -4.07
N THR A 41 -3.11 6.13 -4.87
CA THR A 41 -2.80 6.25 -6.30
C THR A 41 -3.98 5.81 -7.16
N ARG A 42 -4.06 6.31 -8.39
CA ARG A 42 -5.06 5.88 -9.38
C ARG A 42 -4.40 5.48 -10.69
N ALA A 43 -4.86 4.37 -11.25
CA ALA A 43 -4.55 3.93 -12.60
C ALA A 43 -5.74 4.25 -13.51
N TYR A 44 -5.45 4.61 -14.75
CA TYR A 44 -6.44 4.95 -15.77
C TYR A 44 -6.10 4.23 -17.07
N GLU A 45 -7.13 3.84 -17.81
CA GLU A 45 -6.96 3.37 -19.19
C GLU A 45 -6.50 4.53 -20.07
N THR A 46 -5.49 4.30 -20.91
CA THR A 46 -5.00 5.27 -21.89
C THR A 46 -4.90 4.60 -23.27
N SER A 47 -4.61 5.37 -24.32
CA SER A 47 -4.40 4.81 -25.67
C SER A 47 -3.24 3.81 -25.74
N ASP A 48 -2.27 3.91 -24.82
CA ASP A 48 -1.07 3.05 -24.77
C ASP A 48 -1.17 1.98 -23.68
N GLY A 49 -2.37 1.78 -23.09
CA GLY A 49 -2.66 0.85 -22.01
C GLY A 49 -2.81 1.53 -20.63
N PRO A 50 -3.01 0.74 -19.55
CA PRO A 50 -3.19 1.28 -18.21
C PRO A 50 -1.96 2.04 -17.72
N ALA A 51 -2.16 3.27 -17.22
CA ALA A 51 -1.09 4.11 -16.68
C ALA A 51 -1.44 4.63 -15.27
N ILE A 52 -0.45 4.66 -14.38
CA ILE A 52 -0.60 5.24 -13.04
C ILE A 52 -0.32 6.75 -13.11
N PHE A 53 -1.30 7.56 -12.72
CA PHE A 53 -1.15 9.00 -12.76
C PHE A 53 -0.22 9.49 -11.65
N ARG A 54 0.88 10.16 -12.04
CA ARG A 54 1.86 10.78 -11.14
C ARG A 54 2.46 9.83 -10.08
N LEU A 55 2.75 8.58 -10.47
CA LEU A 55 3.30 7.56 -9.56
C LEU A 55 4.50 8.08 -8.76
N GLN A 56 5.48 8.71 -9.44
CA GLN A 56 6.68 9.23 -8.78
C GLN A 56 6.37 10.21 -7.64
N ASP A 57 5.46 11.17 -7.87
CA ASP A 57 5.11 12.18 -6.87
C ASP A 57 4.45 11.57 -5.63
N HIS A 58 3.62 10.53 -5.83
CA HIS A 58 3.01 9.78 -4.74
C HIS A 58 4.05 8.97 -3.98
N THR A 59 4.97 8.28 -4.67
CA THR A 59 6.07 7.54 -4.03
C THR A 59 6.98 8.46 -3.23
N ASP A 60 7.39 9.61 -3.78
CA ASP A 60 8.21 10.59 -3.06
C ASP A 60 7.51 11.12 -1.81
N ARG A 61 6.18 11.31 -1.87
CA ARG A 61 5.38 11.73 -0.71
C ARG A 61 5.25 10.64 0.34
N LEU A 62 5.16 9.37 -0.05
CA LEU A 62 5.17 8.22 0.87
C LEU A 62 6.47 8.18 1.68
N PHE A 63 7.63 8.21 1.01
CA PHE A 63 8.94 8.21 1.67
C PHE A 63 9.14 9.44 2.57
N ARG A 64 8.68 10.62 2.13
CA ARG A 64 8.71 11.83 2.95
C ARG A 64 7.83 11.70 4.19
N SER A 65 6.66 11.10 4.08
CA SER A 65 5.75 10.91 5.20
C SER A 65 6.35 9.94 6.21
N ALA A 66 6.96 8.84 5.75
CA ALA A 66 7.70 7.91 6.60
C ALA A 66 8.87 8.62 7.31
N HIS A 67 9.62 9.47 6.60
CA HIS A 67 10.69 10.28 7.18
C HIS A 67 10.20 11.21 8.29
N ILE A 68 9.05 11.88 8.12
CA ILE A 68 8.45 12.74 9.16
C ILE A 68 8.14 11.94 10.44
N LEU A 69 7.71 10.68 10.30
CA LEU A 69 7.45 9.79 11.44
C LEU A 69 8.71 9.05 11.93
N ASN A 70 9.90 9.36 11.43
CA ASN A 70 11.14 8.64 11.69
C ASN A 70 11.07 7.13 11.40
N MET A 71 10.25 6.72 10.43
CA MET A 71 10.17 5.35 9.96
C MET A 71 11.19 5.12 8.84
N LYS A 72 12.03 4.09 8.98
CA LYS A 72 12.96 3.67 7.93
C LYS A 72 12.27 2.64 7.04
N ILE A 73 12.03 3.01 5.79
CA ILE A 73 11.51 2.17 4.72
C ILE A 73 12.31 2.40 3.44
#